data_AF-W4JSF4-F1
#
_entry.id   AF-W4JSF4-F1
#
_cell.length_a   1.000
_cell.length_b   1.000
_cell.length_c   1.000
_cell.angle_alpha   90.00
_cell.angle_beta   90.00
_cell.angle_gamma   90.00
#
_symmetry.space_group_name_H-M   'P 1'
#
loop_
_entity.id
_entity.type
_entity.pdbx_description
1 polymer ?
#
loop_
_entity_poly.entity_id
_entity_poly.type
_entity_poly.pdbx_seq_one_letter_code
_entity_poly.pdbx_strand_id
1 'polypeptide(L)'
;MLKVAKDLKVNFAAIKLSKEMKNQMPTWHHLGLTPRNYRQQCSECIVSNHSLKTVVDLVQLAKHTKNPDSGNRRHYCIRTCTCDPCKEDQRNGCHNPDKCSCTTHNILRDMQPKYNPYEALQADDLMLTHRRQEKNSTNRNQNQSDIIFDPSVTLCTNLSDGIWIFTDPSQISNNPAHRLTNNAQSRAGLWIADDHPGNCAICTPGKHQSNQTGEIATVLIAIQKMLTFAPLQICTNLRYIIDGLTKHLQTWEDTDWINIDNKELFKATAYQLRMRSAPITFQWVKGHNGDLGNERADTLAKKGAGKNMVDDIDLTIPPHFDLQGAKLVTLSQATAYRGIRNLKEKELKQRTGTKTHLDITRGALKELTGVQEMNEAIWCGIRNNDLSLNVRQFIYKALHNTHRVGQYWENIP
;
A
#
# COMPACT_ATOMS: atom_id res chain seq x y z
N MET A 1 19.32 -11.66 -14.20
CA MET A 1 18.54 -11.23 -13.01
C MET A 1 18.73 -9.74 -12.72
N LEU A 2 19.95 -9.24 -12.50
CA LEU A 2 20.21 -7.82 -12.18
C LEU A 2 19.78 -6.81 -13.27
N LYS A 3 19.93 -7.15 -14.55
CA LYS A 3 19.46 -6.31 -15.67
C LYS A 3 17.94 -6.13 -15.65
N VAL A 4 17.20 -7.24 -15.50
CA VAL A 4 15.73 -7.25 -15.37
C VAL A 4 15.28 -6.48 -14.12
N ALA A 5 15.98 -6.63 -13.00
CA ALA A 5 15.69 -5.87 -11.78
C ALA A 5 15.89 -4.35 -11.97
N LYS A 6 16.92 -3.96 -12.72
CA LYS A 6 17.19 -2.55 -13.07
C LYS A 6 16.13 -2.01 -14.03
N ASP A 7 15.74 -2.79 -15.04
CA ASP A 7 14.72 -2.42 -16.02
C ASP A 7 13.33 -2.28 -15.35
N LEU A 8 13.03 -3.12 -14.36
CA LEU A 8 11.79 -3.08 -13.57
C LEU A 8 11.89 -2.19 -12.32
N LYS A 9 12.93 -1.35 -12.19
CA LYS A 9 13.14 -0.42 -11.06
C LYS A 9 12.94 -1.08 -9.68
N VAL A 10 13.38 -2.33 -9.53
CA VAL A 10 13.31 -3.05 -8.26
C VAL A 10 14.16 -2.29 -7.23
N ASN A 11 13.55 -1.92 -6.12
CA ASN A 11 14.20 -1.13 -5.09
C ASN A 11 13.83 -1.65 -3.70
N PHE A 12 14.68 -1.33 -2.73
CA PHE A 12 14.38 -1.60 -1.34
C PHE A 12 13.58 -0.45 -0.74
N ALA A 13 12.36 -0.74 -0.31
CA ALA A 13 11.47 0.22 0.30
C ALA A 13 10.84 -0.36 1.55
N ALA A 14 11.29 0.16 2.68
CA ALA A 14 10.70 -0.09 3.99
C ALA A 14 10.64 1.25 4.71
N ILE A 15 9.49 1.60 5.27
CA ILE A 15 9.31 2.86 6.01
C ILE A 15 9.93 2.73 7.40
N LYS A 16 9.61 1.64 8.12
CA LYS A 16 10.21 1.30 9.42
C LYS A 16 10.99 -0.03 9.30
N LEU A 17 12.20 -0.08 9.88
CA LEU A 17 13.08 -1.26 9.87
C LEU A 17 13.20 -1.85 11.27
N SER A 18 12.85 -3.12 11.43
CA SER A 18 13.09 -3.84 12.69
C SER A 18 14.59 -4.02 12.96
N LYS A 19 14.96 -4.17 14.23
CA LYS A 19 16.36 -4.44 14.62
C LYS A 19 16.89 -5.74 14.01
N GLU A 20 16.04 -6.78 13.99
CA GLU A 20 16.32 -8.07 13.35
C GLU A 20 16.71 -7.88 11.88
N MET A 21 15.93 -7.09 11.15
CA MET A 21 16.18 -6.83 9.74
C MET A 21 17.43 -5.98 9.51
N LYS A 22 17.64 -4.93 10.31
CA LYS A 22 18.88 -4.12 10.24
C LYS A 22 20.11 -5.01 10.37
N ASN A 23 20.08 -5.99 11.26
CA ASN A 23 21.17 -6.95 11.49
C ASN A 23 21.43 -7.87 10.29
N GLN A 24 20.38 -8.26 9.55
CA GLN A 24 20.49 -9.13 8.37
C GLN A 24 21.03 -8.40 7.11
N MET A 25 21.12 -7.07 7.14
CA MET A 25 21.56 -6.29 5.97
C MET A 25 23.02 -6.57 5.60
N PRO A 26 23.38 -6.51 4.31
CA PRO A 26 24.75 -6.75 3.87
C PRO A 26 25.67 -5.58 4.23
N THR A 27 26.88 -5.88 4.69
CA THR A 27 27.86 -4.88 5.13
C THR A 27 28.43 -4.03 4.00
N TRP A 28 28.85 -4.65 2.90
CA TRP A 28 29.71 -4.01 1.89
C TRP A 28 28.93 -3.33 0.76
N HIS A 29 27.64 -3.65 0.62
CA HIS A 29 26.73 -3.06 -0.36
C HIS A 29 25.50 -2.48 0.37
N HIS A 30 25.76 -1.87 1.53
CA HIS A 30 24.72 -1.42 2.44
C HIS A 30 24.07 -0.14 1.93
N LEU A 31 22.73 -0.12 1.88
CA LEU A 31 21.95 1.02 1.39
C LEU A 31 22.11 2.29 2.24
N GLY A 32 22.34 2.12 3.54
CA GLY A 32 22.51 3.22 4.48
C GLY A 32 23.94 3.76 4.58
N LEU A 33 24.87 3.33 3.71
CA LEU A 33 26.25 3.82 3.67
C LEU A 33 26.53 4.54 2.36
N THR A 34 27.28 5.64 2.42
CA THR A 34 27.88 6.23 1.21
C THR A 34 28.92 5.26 0.63
N PRO A 35 28.98 5.07 -0.70
CA PRO A 35 29.98 4.20 -1.32
C PRO A 35 31.39 4.58 -0.87
N ARG A 36 32.12 3.65 -0.25
CA ARG A 36 33.52 3.86 0.15
C ARG A 36 34.48 3.20 -0.82
N ASN A 37 35.68 3.76 -0.93
CA ASN A 37 36.82 3.05 -1.51
C ASN A 37 37.34 2.03 -0.48
N TYR A 38 36.85 0.79 -0.57
CA TYR A 38 37.18 -0.31 0.36
C TYR A 38 38.59 -0.90 0.19
N ARG A 39 39.52 -0.21 -0.48
CA ARG A 39 40.91 -0.65 -0.73
C ARG A 39 41.88 -0.30 0.42
N GLN A 40 41.40 -0.18 1.65
CA GLN A 40 42.26 0.03 2.81
C GLN A 40 42.62 -1.32 3.43
N GLN A 41 43.86 -1.49 3.88
CA GLN A 41 44.40 -2.74 4.45
C GLN A 41 43.51 -3.37 5.54
N CYS A 42 42.85 -2.55 6.37
CA CYS A 42 41.91 -3.04 7.37
C CYS A 42 40.58 -3.50 6.78
N SER A 43 40.06 -2.81 5.75
CA SER A 43 38.86 -3.25 5.05
C SER A 43 39.06 -4.60 4.36
N GLU A 44 40.23 -4.83 3.76
CA GLU A 44 40.60 -6.13 3.18
C GLU A 44 40.63 -7.22 4.26
N CYS A 45 41.28 -6.96 5.40
CA CYS A 45 41.34 -7.91 6.52
C CYS A 45 39.93 -8.25 7.08
N ILE A 46 39.02 -7.26 7.14
CA ILE A 46 37.65 -7.48 7.61
C ILE A 46 36.87 -8.37 6.62
N VAL A 47 37.11 -8.23 5.31
CA VAL A 47 36.50 -9.09 4.28
C VAL A 47 37.12 -10.49 4.26
N SER A 48 38.46 -10.60 4.25
CA SER A 48 39.16 -11.87 4.03
C SER A 48 39.27 -12.71 5.30
N ASN A 49 39.76 -12.10 6.38
CA ASN A 49 40.18 -12.83 7.59
C ASN A 49 39.03 -12.90 8.61
N HIS A 50 38.26 -11.82 8.76
CA HIS A 50 37.06 -11.84 9.61
C HIS A 50 35.80 -12.30 8.87
N SER A 51 35.83 -12.38 7.53
CA SER A 51 34.71 -12.89 6.72
C SER A 51 33.36 -12.20 6.99
N LEU A 52 33.35 -10.91 7.36
CA LEU A 52 32.10 -10.22 7.70
C LEU A 52 31.20 -10.05 6.47
N LYS A 53 29.93 -10.47 6.60
CA LYS A 53 28.95 -10.39 5.50
C LYS A 53 27.80 -9.45 5.83
N THR A 54 27.40 -9.38 7.09
CA THR A 54 26.19 -8.72 7.55
C THR A 54 26.46 -7.68 8.65
N VAL A 55 25.47 -6.81 8.88
CA VAL A 55 25.53 -5.79 9.93
C VAL A 55 25.65 -6.42 11.32
N VAL A 56 25.07 -7.61 11.57
CA VAL A 56 25.28 -8.29 12.85
C VAL A 56 26.74 -8.65 13.09
N ASP A 57 27.44 -9.08 12.04
CA ASP A 57 28.87 -9.42 12.11
C ASP A 57 29.69 -8.17 12.46
N LEU A 58 29.32 -7.00 11.89
CA LEU A 58 29.92 -5.71 12.26
C LEU A 58 29.66 -5.40 13.73
N VAL A 59 28.42 -5.53 14.20
CA VAL A 59 28.06 -5.24 15.59
C VAL A 59 28.82 -6.15 16.55
N GLN A 60 29.03 -7.42 16.20
CA GLN A 60 29.79 -8.37 17.00
C GLN A 60 31.28 -7.96 17.09
N LEU A 61 31.94 -7.70 15.95
CA LEU A 61 33.35 -7.31 15.93
C LEU A 61 33.58 -5.94 16.62
N ALA A 62 32.66 -4.99 16.48
CA ALA A 62 32.73 -3.70 17.18
C ALA A 62 32.65 -3.83 18.71
N LYS A 63 32.02 -4.90 19.24
CA LYS A 63 31.90 -5.12 20.69
C LYS A 63 33.20 -5.60 21.33
N HIS A 64 34.15 -6.15 20.56
CA HIS A 64 35.43 -6.66 21.09
C HIS A 64 36.21 -5.58 21.87
N THR A 65 36.08 -4.31 21.48
CA THR A 65 36.75 -3.16 22.15
C THR A 65 35.97 -2.60 23.33
N LYS A 66 34.68 -2.96 23.50
CA LYS A 66 33.77 -2.39 24.52
C LYS A 66 33.40 -3.34 25.66
N ASN A 67 33.77 -4.62 25.59
CA ASN A 67 33.46 -5.60 26.64
C ASN A 67 34.68 -5.82 27.57
N PRO A 68 34.69 -5.24 28.79
CA PRO A 68 35.73 -5.51 29.78
C PRO A 68 35.59 -6.88 30.49
N ASP A 69 34.46 -7.57 30.34
CA ASP A 69 34.05 -8.68 31.23
C ASP A 69 34.10 -10.10 30.61
N SER A 70 34.61 -10.28 29.40
CA SER A 70 34.84 -11.63 28.86
C SER A 70 36.17 -12.19 29.37
N GLY A 71 36.15 -12.81 30.55
CA GLY A 71 37.17 -13.76 31.02
C GLY A 71 38.60 -13.23 31.21
N ASN A 72 39.00 -13.00 32.46
CA ASN A 72 40.38 -12.84 32.97
C ASN A 72 41.38 -11.87 32.30
N ARG A 73 41.13 -11.28 31.12
CA ARG A 73 42.07 -10.35 30.45
C ARG A 73 41.35 -9.16 29.83
N ARG A 74 41.64 -7.96 30.34
CA ARG A 74 41.15 -6.68 29.83
C ARG A 74 41.63 -6.43 28.40
N HIS A 75 40.78 -5.81 27.58
CA HIS A 75 41.16 -5.30 26.27
C HIS A 75 42.08 -4.08 26.41
N TYR A 76 43.07 -3.96 25.53
CA TYR A 76 43.95 -2.81 25.41
C TYR A 76 43.99 -2.39 23.94
N CYS A 77 43.90 -1.08 23.66
CA CYS A 77 43.91 -0.51 22.31
C CYS A 77 45.32 -0.54 21.67
N ILE A 78 45.86 -1.74 21.52
CA ILE A 78 47.18 -2.03 20.97
C ILE A 78 47.09 -3.18 19.97
N ARG A 79 48.03 -3.23 19.04
CA ARG A 79 48.08 -4.26 17.98
C ARG A 79 48.12 -5.69 18.52
N THR A 80 48.79 -5.90 19.65
CA THR A 80 49.08 -7.22 20.24
C THR A 80 48.26 -7.47 21.51
N CYS A 81 47.03 -6.98 21.55
CA CYS A 81 46.13 -7.23 22.68
C CYS A 81 45.98 -8.74 22.93
N THR A 82 45.95 -9.15 24.20
CA THR A 82 45.93 -10.57 24.61
C THR A 82 44.60 -11.00 25.22
N CYS A 83 43.54 -10.18 25.07
CA CYS A 83 42.18 -10.60 25.41
C CYS A 83 41.74 -11.75 24.49
N ASP A 84 40.81 -12.56 24.97
CA ASP A 84 40.39 -13.77 24.25
C ASP A 84 39.83 -13.47 22.84
N PRO A 85 39.01 -12.42 22.62
CA PRO A 85 38.56 -12.04 21.29
C PRO A 85 39.71 -11.66 20.33
N CYS A 86 40.67 -10.85 20.78
CA CYS A 86 41.80 -10.43 19.94
C CYS A 86 42.74 -11.59 19.59
N LYS A 87 42.92 -12.55 20.51
CA LYS A 87 43.70 -13.77 20.23
C LYS A 87 43.02 -14.64 19.18
N GLU A 88 41.70 -14.78 19.27
CA GLU A 88 40.94 -15.54 18.29
C GLU A 88 41.01 -14.89 16.91
N ASP A 89 40.85 -13.56 16.84
CA ASP A 89 41.06 -12.79 15.61
C ASP A 89 42.48 -12.98 15.04
N GLN A 90 43.51 -12.99 15.89
CA GLN A 90 44.90 -13.23 15.48
C GLN A 90 45.13 -14.65 14.93
N ARG A 91 44.49 -15.68 15.51
CA ARG A 91 44.53 -17.06 14.98
C ARG A 91 43.90 -17.16 13.59
N ASN A 92 42.88 -16.35 13.34
CA ASN A 92 42.25 -16.22 12.02
C ASN A 92 43.04 -15.34 11.05
N GLY A 93 44.28 -14.95 11.39
CA GLY A 93 45.20 -14.21 10.53
C GLY A 93 45.07 -12.68 10.63
N CYS A 94 44.29 -12.14 11.58
CA CYS A 94 44.21 -10.70 11.79
C CYS A 94 45.45 -10.15 12.52
N HIS A 95 46.16 -9.24 11.86
CA HIS A 95 47.40 -8.68 12.41
C HIS A 95 47.22 -7.48 13.35
N ASN A 96 46.00 -6.91 13.40
CA ASN A 96 45.63 -5.80 14.29
C ASN A 96 44.12 -5.82 14.58
N PRO A 97 43.65 -6.67 15.51
CA PRO A 97 42.22 -6.83 15.81
C PRO A 97 41.56 -5.54 16.31
N ASP A 98 42.28 -4.75 17.13
CA ASP A 98 41.78 -3.48 17.64
C ASP A 98 41.44 -2.50 16.50
N LYS A 99 42.35 -2.33 15.54
CA LYS A 99 42.11 -1.48 14.38
C LYS A 99 40.94 -1.97 13.52
N CYS A 100 40.77 -3.29 13.36
CA CYS A 100 39.61 -3.87 12.66
C CYS A 100 38.29 -3.59 13.41
N SER A 101 38.29 -3.70 14.74
CA SER A 101 37.13 -3.38 15.59
C SER A 101 36.80 -1.88 15.54
N CYS A 102 37.79 -0.99 15.67
CA CYS A 102 37.59 0.46 15.52
C CYS A 102 37.08 0.85 14.13
N THR A 103 37.62 0.24 13.08
CA THR A 103 37.16 0.46 11.69
C THR A 103 35.70 0.06 11.55
N THR A 104 35.32 -1.08 12.12
CA THR A 104 33.94 -1.57 12.16
C THR A 104 33.00 -0.63 12.94
N HIS A 105 33.48 -0.09 14.07
CA HIS A 105 32.72 0.89 14.84
C HIS A 105 32.46 2.18 14.05
N ASN A 106 33.47 2.67 13.32
CA ASN A 106 33.31 3.82 12.43
C ASN A 106 32.30 3.53 11.31
N ILE A 107 32.34 2.34 10.71
CA ILE A 107 31.34 1.94 9.69
C ILE A 107 29.92 2.01 10.26
N LEU A 108 29.68 1.46 11.46
CA LEU A 108 28.36 1.49 12.10
C LEU A 108 27.92 2.90 12.47
N ARG A 109 28.83 3.75 12.95
CA ARG A 109 28.54 5.15 13.29
C ARG A 109 28.12 5.96 12.07
N ASP A 110 28.77 5.70 10.94
CA ASP A 110 28.56 6.47 9.72
C ASP A 110 27.34 5.96 8.91
N MET A 111 26.63 4.93 9.39
CA MET A 111 25.35 4.49 8.83
C MET A 111 24.25 5.53 9.09
N GLN A 112 23.43 5.79 8.07
CA GLN A 112 22.23 6.60 8.22
C GLN A 112 21.34 6.07 9.37
N PRO A 113 20.71 6.96 10.18
CA PRO A 113 19.96 6.56 11.38
C PRO A 113 18.90 5.48 11.13
N LYS A 114 18.21 5.57 9.99
CA LYS A 114 17.20 4.60 9.56
C LYS A 114 17.71 3.16 9.55
N TYR A 115 18.95 2.95 9.14
CA TYR A 115 19.56 1.63 8.97
C TYR A 115 20.49 1.24 10.12
N ASN A 116 20.83 2.19 11.00
CA ASN A 116 21.74 1.96 12.11
C ASN A 116 21.10 1.01 13.16
N PRO A 117 21.75 -0.12 13.50
CA PRO A 117 21.19 -1.11 14.45
C PRO A 117 21.16 -0.64 15.91
N TYR A 118 21.88 0.45 16.24
CA TYR A 118 21.84 1.07 17.57
C TYR A 118 20.67 2.03 17.75
N GLU A 119 20.11 2.55 16.65
CA GLU A 119 18.94 3.42 16.68
C GLU A 119 17.67 2.61 16.90
N ALA A 120 16.95 2.90 17.98
CA ALA A 120 15.66 2.31 18.27
C ALA A 120 14.60 2.84 17.30
N LEU A 121 13.57 2.03 17.05
CA LEU A 121 12.35 2.52 16.41
C LEU A 121 11.71 3.55 17.35
N GLN A 122 11.38 4.74 16.86
CA GLN A 122 10.58 5.70 17.62
C GLN A 122 9.22 5.05 17.92
N ALA A 123 8.95 4.84 19.21
CA ALA A 123 7.65 4.40 19.69
C ALA A 123 6.71 5.60 19.67
N ASP A 124 5.65 5.53 18.88
CA ASP A 124 4.60 6.55 18.81
C ASP A 124 3.46 6.29 19.81
N ASP A 125 3.60 5.28 20.70
CA ASP A 125 2.59 4.76 21.66
C ASP A 125 1.23 4.35 21.04
N LEU A 126 1.10 4.47 19.72
CA LEU A 126 -0.12 4.15 18.98
C LEU A 126 -0.05 2.76 18.32
N MET A 127 1.15 2.18 18.14
CA MET A 127 1.30 0.78 17.71
C MET A 127 0.52 -0.18 18.62
N LEU A 128 -0.10 -1.20 18.02
CA LEU A 128 -0.83 -2.20 18.80
C LEU A 128 0.14 -3.06 19.61
N THR A 129 -0.05 -3.09 20.93
CA THR A 129 0.61 -4.06 21.80
C THR A 129 0.08 -5.47 21.53
N HIS A 130 0.85 -6.51 21.89
CA HIS A 130 0.42 -7.91 21.75
C HIS A 130 -0.98 -8.15 22.32
N ARG A 131 -1.25 -7.61 23.52
CA ARG A 131 -2.57 -7.67 24.17
C ARG A 131 -3.67 -6.99 23.35
N ARG A 132 -3.39 -5.85 22.70
CA ARG A 132 -4.35 -5.16 21.82
C ARG A 132 -4.59 -5.96 20.53
N GLN A 133 -3.56 -6.59 19.97
CA GLN A 133 -3.68 -7.47 18.80
C GLN A 133 -4.53 -8.71 19.11
N GLU A 134 -4.32 -9.36 20.26
CA GLU A 134 -5.16 -10.46 20.74
C GLU A 134 -6.61 -10.02 20.97
N LYS A 135 -6.82 -8.83 21.56
CA LYS A 135 -8.16 -8.27 21.75
C LYS A 135 -8.85 -8.02 20.41
N ASN A 136 -8.17 -7.39 19.44
CA ASN A 136 -8.70 -7.19 18.10
C ASN A 136 -9.04 -8.54 17.42
N SER A 137 -8.22 -9.57 17.61
CA SER A 137 -8.44 -10.90 17.05
C SER A 137 -9.64 -11.60 17.69
N THR A 138 -9.77 -11.52 19.01
CA THR A 138 -10.92 -12.04 19.77
C THR A 138 -12.20 -11.33 19.37
N ASN A 139 -12.18 -9.99 19.31
CA ASN A 139 -13.35 -9.18 18.94
C ASN A 139 -13.84 -9.55 17.54
N ARG A 140 -12.93 -9.75 16.59
CA ARG A 140 -13.27 -10.24 15.24
C ARG A 140 -13.94 -11.61 15.25
N ASN A 141 -13.39 -12.57 16.00
CA ASN A 141 -13.93 -13.94 16.07
C ASN A 141 -15.32 -13.96 16.72
N GLN A 142 -15.56 -13.08 17.69
CA GLN A 142 -16.82 -12.96 18.41
C GLN A 142 -17.82 -12.02 17.71
N ASN A 143 -17.49 -11.49 16.52
CA ASN A 143 -18.25 -10.41 15.85
C ASN A 143 -18.54 -9.22 16.78
N GLN A 144 -17.70 -9.00 17.79
CA GLN A 144 -17.74 -7.82 18.63
C GLN A 144 -17.13 -6.64 17.88
N SER A 145 -17.68 -5.45 18.18
CA SER A 145 -17.63 -4.36 17.24
C SER A 145 -16.40 -3.48 17.38
N ASP A 146 -15.72 -3.44 18.53
CA ASP A 146 -14.63 -2.47 18.77
C ASP A 146 -13.26 -2.98 18.29
N ILE A 147 -12.79 -2.48 17.15
CA ILE A 147 -11.46 -2.77 16.59
C ILE A 147 -10.59 -1.53 16.67
N ILE A 148 -9.47 -1.60 17.39
CA ILE A 148 -8.50 -0.49 17.45
C ILE A 148 -7.66 -0.49 16.17
N PHE A 149 -7.54 0.66 15.51
CA PHE A 149 -6.70 0.83 14.32
C PHE A 149 -5.21 0.67 14.66
N ASP A 150 -4.46 -0.04 13.80
CA ASP A 150 -3.01 -0.14 13.90
C ASP A 150 -2.37 0.87 12.92
N PRO A 151 -1.76 1.96 13.41
CA PRO A 151 -1.11 2.93 12.54
C PRO A 151 0.26 2.46 12.05
N SER A 152 0.73 1.29 12.47
CA SER A 152 2.03 0.79 12.03
C SER A 152 2.09 0.67 10.51
N VAL A 153 3.20 1.16 9.99
CA VAL A 153 3.55 1.10 8.58
C VAL A 153 4.56 -0.03 8.43
N THR A 154 4.43 -0.82 7.36
CA THR A 154 5.25 -1.97 6.96
C THR A 154 6.50 -2.16 7.83
N LEU A 155 6.36 -2.83 8.97
CA LEU A 155 7.49 -3.24 9.79
C LEU A 155 8.06 -4.52 9.17
N CYS A 156 9.07 -4.37 8.32
CA CYS A 156 9.70 -5.53 7.72
C CYS A 156 10.54 -6.27 8.77
N THR A 157 10.27 -7.57 8.92
CA THR A 157 11.02 -8.47 9.81
C THR A 157 12.13 -9.20 9.06
N ASN A 158 11.90 -9.57 7.79
CA ASN A 158 12.90 -10.19 6.94
C ASN A 158 13.40 -9.24 5.85
N LEU A 159 14.63 -9.45 5.38
CA LEU A 159 15.22 -8.64 4.30
C LEU A 159 14.39 -8.69 3.00
N SER A 160 13.85 -9.85 2.65
CA SER A 160 12.99 -10.05 1.49
C SER A 160 11.71 -9.22 1.54
N ASP A 161 11.22 -8.90 2.75
CA ASP A 161 10.00 -8.11 2.93
C ASP A 161 10.18 -6.64 2.51
N GLY A 162 11.42 -6.15 2.50
CA GLY A 162 11.73 -4.79 2.10
C GLY A 162 11.94 -4.60 0.60
N ILE A 163 11.84 -5.65 -0.22
CA ILE A 163 12.11 -5.54 -1.67
C ILE A 163 10.81 -5.37 -2.45
N TRP A 164 10.71 -4.25 -3.16
CA TRP A 164 9.53 -3.82 -3.89
C TRP A 164 9.87 -3.64 -5.38
N ILE A 165 8.92 -3.98 -6.26
CA ILE A 165 8.97 -3.59 -7.66
C ILE A 165 8.22 -2.26 -7.78
N PHE A 166 8.93 -1.21 -8.16
CA PHE A 166 8.32 0.09 -8.42
C PHE A 166 7.85 0.18 -9.86
N THR A 167 6.68 0.79 -10.06
CA THR A 167 6.23 1.23 -11.39
C THR A 167 6.71 2.66 -11.58
N ASP A 168 7.04 3.05 -12.81
CA ASP A 168 7.52 4.40 -13.08
C ASP A 168 6.37 5.41 -12.95
N PRO A 169 6.40 6.37 -12.01
CA PRO A 169 5.30 7.32 -11.83
C PRO A 169 5.07 8.18 -13.09
N SER A 170 6.09 8.40 -13.93
CA SER A 170 5.94 9.11 -15.20
C SER A 170 5.25 8.30 -16.30
N GLN A 171 5.03 7.00 -16.11
CA GLN A 171 4.24 6.14 -17.00
C GLN A 171 2.79 5.97 -16.54
N ILE A 172 2.45 6.48 -15.35
CA ILE A 172 1.07 6.58 -14.91
C ILE A 172 0.50 7.86 -15.53
N SER A 173 -0.41 7.73 -16.48
CA SER A 173 -1.18 8.88 -16.98
C SER A 173 -1.87 9.59 -15.81
N ASN A 174 -1.41 10.80 -15.49
CA ASN A 174 -2.07 11.73 -14.56
C ASN A 174 -3.25 12.46 -15.19
N ASN A 175 -3.57 12.20 -16.46
CA ASN A 175 -4.72 12.81 -17.11
C ASN A 175 -6.00 12.07 -16.72
N PRO A 176 -6.94 12.71 -16.01
CA PRO A 176 -8.28 12.16 -15.88
C PRO A 176 -8.92 12.09 -17.26
N ALA A 177 -9.21 10.89 -17.74
CA ALA A 177 -10.07 10.70 -18.90
C ALA A 177 -11.49 11.10 -18.50
N HIS A 178 -11.82 12.39 -18.66
CA HIS A 178 -13.16 12.90 -18.48
C HIS A 178 -14.11 12.27 -19.51
N ARG A 179 -15.10 11.55 -19.02
CA ARG A 179 -16.33 11.25 -19.74
C ARG A 179 -17.48 11.67 -18.83
N LEU A 180 -18.18 12.73 -19.21
CA LEU A 180 -19.47 13.10 -18.62
C LEU A 180 -20.48 12.04 -19.05
N THR A 181 -21.05 11.30 -18.10
CA THR A 181 -22.38 10.71 -18.26
C THR A 181 -23.06 10.54 -16.90
N ASN A 182 -24.28 11.02 -16.87
CA ASN A 182 -25.18 11.19 -15.73
C ASN A 182 -25.57 9.91 -14.97
N ASN A 183 -25.82 10.15 -13.69
CA ASN A 183 -26.83 9.54 -12.81
C ASN A 183 -26.63 8.10 -12.31
N ALA A 184 -25.63 7.93 -11.45
CA ALA A 184 -25.86 7.25 -10.18
C ALA A 184 -25.11 8.03 -9.10
N GLN A 185 -25.81 8.76 -8.24
CA GLN A 185 -25.17 9.49 -7.15
C GLN A 185 -25.01 8.52 -5.97
N SER A 186 -23.79 8.29 -5.49
CA SER A 186 -23.60 7.53 -4.26
C SER A 186 -24.12 8.33 -3.07
N ARG A 187 -24.58 7.58 -2.07
CA ARG A 187 -25.14 8.10 -0.83
C ARG A 187 -24.00 8.19 0.18
N ALA A 188 -23.65 9.40 0.61
CA ALA A 188 -22.67 9.63 1.66
C ALA A 188 -23.20 10.63 2.68
N GLY A 189 -23.12 10.29 3.96
CA GLY A 189 -23.74 11.06 5.04
C GLY A 189 -22.96 10.88 6.34
N LEU A 190 -22.41 11.97 6.85
CA LEU A 190 -21.70 12.02 8.11
C LEU A 190 -22.61 12.60 9.19
N TRP A 191 -22.88 11.82 10.23
CA TRP A 191 -23.54 12.29 11.44
C TRP A 191 -22.60 12.12 12.65
N ILE A 192 -22.55 13.13 13.51
CA ILE A 192 -21.69 13.18 14.70
C ILE A 192 -22.54 13.27 15.97
N ALA A 193 -23.45 14.24 16.02
CA ALA A 193 -24.44 14.43 17.08
C ALA A 193 -25.59 15.30 16.54
N ASP A 194 -26.69 15.40 17.27
CA ASP A 194 -27.78 16.32 16.91
C ASP A 194 -27.27 17.77 16.86
N ASP A 195 -27.67 18.49 15.81
CA ASP A 195 -27.28 19.87 15.50
C ASP A 195 -25.76 20.17 15.44
N HIS A 196 -24.93 19.13 15.35
CA HIS A 196 -23.48 19.31 15.26
C HIS A 196 -23.08 19.93 13.91
N PRO A 197 -22.25 21.00 13.88
CA PRO A 197 -21.89 21.71 12.65
C PRO A 197 -21.07 20.86 11.67
N GLY A 198 -20.47 19.77 12.15
CA GLY A 198 -19.74 18.81 11.34
C GLY A 198 -20.64 17.83 10.56
N ASN A 199 -21.94 17.78 10.83
CA ASN A 199 -22.87 16.92 10.09
C ASN A 199 -22.93 17.35 8.62
N CYS A 200 -22.77 16.42 7.69
CA CYS A 200 -22.82 16.76 6.28
C CYS A 200 -23.37 15.63 5.39
N ALA A 201 -24.13 16.04 4.39
CA ALA A 201 -24.53 15.22 3.25
C ALA A 201 -23.50 15.43 2.13
N ILE A 202 -23.02 14.36 1.51
CA ILE A 202 -21.93 14.38 0.54
C ILE A 202 -22.38 13.70 -0.76
N CYS A 203 -22.06 14.30 -1.89
CA CYS A 203 -22.20 13.71 -3.23
C CYS A 203 -20.79 13.38 -3.73
N THR A 204 -20.41 12.09 -3.77
CA THR A 204 -19.03 11.73 -4.08
C THR A 204 -18.72 11.75 -5.60
N PRO A 205 -17.49 12.10 -6.02
CA PRO A 205 -17.06 12.04 -7.42
C PRO A 205 -16.79 10.60 -7.89
N GLY A 206 -17.01 10.29 -9.18
CA GLY A 206 -16.53 9.05 -9.80
C GLY A 206 -17.46 8.37 -10.81
N LYS A 207 -16.88 7.50 -11.66
CA LYS A 207 -17.58 6.72 -12.72
C LYS A 207 -18.29 5.46 -12.20
N HIS A 208 -17.81 4.87 -11.10
CA HIS A 208 -18.39 3.69 -10.46
C HIS A 208 -18.85 4.06 -9.06
N GLN A 209 -20.11 4.43 -8.96
CA GLN A 209 -20.73 4.92 -7.73
C GLN A 209 -21.41 3.74 -7.04
N SER A 210 -20.85 3.30 -5.92
CA SER A 210 -21.42 2.25 -5.08
C SER A 210 -21.63 2.75 -3.66
N ASN A 211 -22.43 2.04 -2.86
CA ASN A 211 -22.57 2.34 -1.44
C ASN A 211 -21.21 2.33 -0.72
N GLN A 212 -20.30 1.46 -1.16
CA GLN A 212 -18.94 1.38 -0.60
C GLN A 212 -18.13 2.66 -0.87
N THR A 213 -18.26 3.26 -2.05
CA THR A 213 -17.60 4.53 -2.40
C THR A 213 -18.08 5.67 -1.50
N GLY A 214 -19.39 5.76 -1.28
CA GLY A 214 -20.00 6.77 -0.41
C GLY A 214 -19.52 6.66 1.04
N GLU A 215 -19.40 5.43 1.54
CA GLU A 215 -19.01 5.20 2.93
C GLU A 215 -17.53 5.43 3.20
N ILE A 216 -16.61 4.97 2.36
CA ILE A 216 -15.18 5.27 2.57
C ILE A 216 -14.93 6.78 2.47
N ALA A 217 -15.62 7.48 1.57
CA ALA A 217 -15.58 8.94 1.49
C ALA A 217 -16.09 9.61 2.77
N THR A 218 -17.18 9.10 3.33
CA THR A 218 -17.73 9.57 4.61
C THR A 218 -16.72 9.39 5.74
N VAL A 219 -16.06 8.22 5.81
CA VAL A 219 -15.00 7.94 6.79
C VAL A 219 -13.83 8.90 6.65
N LEU A 220 -13.34 9.13 5.42
CA LEU A 220 -12.26 10.08 5.15
C LEU A 220 -12.60 11.50 5.63
N ILE A 221 -13.78 11.99 5.27
CA ILE A 221 -14.25 13.32 5.63
C ILE A 221 -14.43 13.45 7.14
N ALA A 222 -14.95 12.41 7.80
CA ALA A 222 -15.06 12.37 9.26
C ALA A 222 -13.68 12.57 9.90
N ILE A 223 -12.67 11.83 9.43
CA ILE A 223 -11.31 11.92 9.96
C ILE A 223 -10.70 13.30 9.74
N GLN A 224 -10.89 13.90 8.56
CA GLN A 224 -10.38 15.22 8.22
C GLN A 224 -11.03 16.35 9.03
N LYS A 225 -12.30 16.20 9.42
CA LYS A 225 -13.05 17.19 10.22
C LYS A 225 -12.77 17.10 11.73
N MET A 226 -12.37 15.93 12.22
CA MET A 226 -12.19 15.69 13.66
C MET A 226 -10.79 16.05 14.13
N LEU A 227 -10.70 16.70 15.30
CA LEU A 227 -9.44 17.07 15.94
C LEU A 227 -8.48 15.87 16.01
N THR A 228 -7.26 16.03 15.50
CA THR A 228 -6.28 14.93 15.33
C THR A 228 -5.77 14.34 16.65
N PHE A 229 -5.88 15.09 17.74
CA PHE A 229 -5.42 14.73 19.08
C PHE A 229 -6.50 14.18 20.00
N ALA A 230 -7.76 14.11 19.54
CA ALA A 230 -8.85 13.50 20.31
C ALA A 230 -9.09 12.05 19.86
N PRO A 231 -9.37 11.11 20.78
CA PRO A 231 -9.82 9.77 20.41
C PRO A 231 -11.03 9.83 19.49
N LEU A 232 -11.06 9.00 18.45
CA LEU A 232 -12.13 8.98 17.47
C LEU A 232 -12.71 7.58 17.34
N GLN A 233 -14.03 7.46 17.54
CA GLN A 233 -14.78 6.24 17.27
C GLN A 233 -15.56 6.40 15.98
N ILE A 234 -15.35 5.48 15.04
CA ILE A 234 -15.98 5.47 13.73
C ILE A 234 -16.97 4.31 13.68
N CYS A 235 -18.26 4.63 13.64
CA CYS A 235 -19.33 3.66 13.52
C CYS A 235 -19.78 3.53 12.06
N THR A 236 -19.74 2.32 11.50
CA THR A 236 -20.20 2.05 10.11
C THR A 236 -20.83 0.65 10.02
N ASN A 237 -21.79 0.50 9.13
CA ASN A 237 -22.42 -0.78 8.83
C ASN A 237 -21.68 -1.60 7.75
N LEU A 238 -20.73 -1.00 7.02
CA LEU A 238 -19.91 -1.71 6.04
C LEU A 238 -18.67 -2.33 6.65
N ARG A 239 -18.80 -3.62 6.91
CA ARG A 239 -17.70 -4.49 7.29
C ARG A 239 -16.54 -4.45 6.29
N TYR A 240 -16.82 -4.25 4.99
CA TYR A 240 -15.77 -4.10 3.96
C TYR A 240 -14.83 -2.92 4.25
N ILE A 241 -15.34 -1.79 4.74
CA ILE A 241 -14.51 -0.62 5.06
C ILE A 241 -13.67 -0.88 6.30
N ILE A 242 -14.29 -1.43 7.35
CA ILE A 242 -13.60 -1.78 8.61
C ILE A 242 -12.51 -2.83 8.34
N ASP A 243 -12.83 -3.91 7.64
CA ASP A 243 -11.87 -4.97 7.30
C ASP A 243 -10.81 -4.43 6.35
N GLY A 244 -11.17 -3.56 5.40
CA GLY A 244 -10.22 -2.89 4.52
C GLY A 244 -9.16 -2.11 5.27
N LEU A 245 -9.58 -1.24 6.21
CA LEU A 245 -8.69 -0.36 6.97
C LEU A 245 -7.98 -1.06 8.14
N THR A 246 -8.50 -2.18 8.65
CA THR A 246 -7.95 -2.82 9.87
C THR A 246 -7.34 -4.20 9.66
N LYS A 247 -7.75 -4.94 8.62
CA LYS A 247 -7.32 -6.33 8.36
C LYS A 247 -6.53 -6.44 7.06
N HIS A 248 -7.04 -5.82 5.99
CA HIS A 248 -6.48 -5.98 4.66
C HIS A 248 -5.49 -4.88 4.27
N LEU A 249 -5.46 -3.78 5.02
CA LEU A 249 -4.66 -2.60 4.72
C LEU A 249 -3.22 -2.92 4.34
N GLN A 250 -2.51 -3.67 5.20
CA GLN A 250 -1.12 -4.04 4.94
C GLN A 250 -0.98 -4.88 3.65
N THR A 251 -1.87 -5.84 3.41
CA THR A 251 -1.85 -6.66 2.19
C THR A 251 -2.14 -5.85 0.94
N TRP A 252 -3.05 -4.87 1.03
CA TRP A 252 -3.37 -3.97 -0.07
C TRP A 252 -2.19 -3.05 -0.39
N GLU A 253 -1.53 -2.50 0.62
CA GLU A 253 -0.28 -1.73 0.45
C GLU A 253 0.83 -2.58 -0.15
N ASP A 254 1.05 -3.79 0.38
CA ASP A 254 2.05 -4.72 -0.13
C ASP A 254 1.80 -5.13 -1.60
N THR A 255 0.58 -4.99 -2.11
CA THR A 255 0.22 -5.37 -3.49
C THR A 255 -0.02 -4.17 -4.41
N ASP A 256 0.47 -2.98 -4.05
CA ASP A 256 0.25 -1.72 -4.78
C ASP A 256 -1.23 -1.41 -5.06
N TRP A 257 -2.11 -1.89 -4.16
CA TRP A 257 -3.55 -1.71 -4.27
C TRP A 257 -4.12 -2.27 -5.59
N ILE A 258 -3.46 -3.28 -6.18
CA ILE A 258 -3.89 -3.90 -7.43
C ILE A 258 -5.24 -4.60 -7.21
N ASN A 259 -6.25 -4.19 -8.00
CA ASN A 259 -7.65 -4.65 -7.95
C ASN A 259 -8.44 -4.24 -6.72
N ILE A 260 -7.98 -3.21 -6.02
CA ILE A 260 -8.76 -2.64 -4.94
C ILE A 260 -9.61 -1.52 -5.53
N ASP A 261 -10.92 -1.74 -5.53
CA ASP A 261 -11.88 -0.70 -5.87
C ASP A 261 -11.80 0.44 -4.86
N ASN A 262 -12.04 1.68 -5.30
CA ASN A 262 -11.94 2.87 -4.45
C ASN A 262 -10.56 3.04 -3.77
N LYS A 263 -9.48 2.47 -4.34
CA LYS A 263 -8.13 2.51 -3.73
C LYS A 263 -7.63 3.91 -3.38
N GLU A 264 -7.97 4.94 -4.15
CA GLU A 264 -7.54 6.32 -3.87
C GLU A 264 -8.16 6.84 -2.56
N LEU A 265 -9.44 6.53 -2.32
CA LEU A 265 -10.14 6.87 -1.07
C LEU A 265 -9.55 6.09 0.11
N PHE A 266 -9.26 4.80 -0.06
CA PHE A 266 -8.63 4.00 0.98
C PHE A 266 -7.20 4.47 1.29
N LYS A 267 -6.39 4.80 0.28
CA LYS A 267 -5.04 5.34 0.45
C LYS A 267 -5.07 6.65 1.24
N ALA A 268 -5.94 7.59 0.85
CA ALA A 268 -6.09 8.86 1.55
C ALA A 268 -6.58 8.66 2.99
N THR A 269 -7.52 7.74 3.20
CA THR A 269 -8.04 7.40 4.53
C THR A 269 -6.95 6.79 5.42
N ALA A 270 -6.17 5.83 4.91
CA ALA A 270 -5.07 5.21 5.64
C ALA A 270 -4.00 6.23 6.04
N TYR A 271 -3.67 7.17 5.15
CA TYR A 271 -2.79 8.29 5.45
C TYR A 271 -3.35 9.15 6.59
N GLN A 272 -4.60 9.61 6.48
CA GLN A 272 -5.22 10.47 7.48
C GLN A 272 -5.34 9.78 8.86
N LEU A 273 -5.63 8.47 8.89
CA LEU A 273 -5.64 7.69 10.13
C LEU A 273 -4.27 7.66 10.80
N ARG A 274 -3.21 7.44 10.03
CA ARG A 274 -1.82 7.37 10.55
C ARG A 274 -1.28 8.71 11.03
N MET A 275 -1.83 9.82 10.54
CA MET A 275 -1.43 11.17 10.95
C MET A 275 -2.04 11.63 12.28
N ARG A 276 -3.01 10.88 12.83
CA ARG A 276 -3.64 11.23 14.10
C ARG A 276 -2.71 10.87 15.27
N SER A 277 -2.71 11.71 16.30
CA SER A 277 -1.94 11.48 17.53
C SER A 277 -2.73 10.79 18.63
N ALA A 278 -4.02 10.50 18.38
CA ALA A 278 -4.92 9.84 19.31
C ALA A 278 -5.54 8.57 18.70
N PRO A 279 -5.91 7.59 19.55
CA PRO A 279 -6.38 6.29 19.08
C PRO A 279 -7.69 6.42 18.29
N ILE A 280 -7.79 5.58 17.26
CA ILE A 280 -9.03 5.40 16.48
C ILE A 280 -9.59 4.01 16.75
N THR A 281 -10.90 3.94 17.01
CA THR A 281 -11.64 2.69 17.10
C THR A 281 -12.68 2.63 15.99
N PHE A 282 -12.77 1.48 15.35
CA PHE A 282 -13.86 1.17 14.43
C PHE A 282 -14.90 0.36 15.18
N GLN A 283 -16.18 0.72 15.03
CA GLN A 283 -17.31 -0.02 15.54
C GLN A 283 -18.21 -0.46 14.39
N TRP A 284 -18.37 -1.77 14.22
CA TRP A 284 -19.40 -2.28 13.33
C TRP A 284 -20.78 -2.13 13.96
N VAL A 285 -21.69 -1.45 13.26
CA VAL A 285 -23.10 -1.34 13.64
C VAL A 285 -23.97 -2.07 12.64
N LYS A 286 -25.02 -2.74 13.11
CA LYS A 286 -25.96 -3.41 12.22
C LYS A 286 -26.86 -2.36 11.55
N GLY A 287 -26.89 -2.34 10.22
CA GLY A 287 -27.77 -1.44 9.47
C GLY A 287 -29.25 -1.71 9.78
N HIS A 288 -30.06 -0.64 9.79
CA HIS A 288 -31.52 -0.68 9.99
C HIS A 288 -31.98 -1.40 11.26
N ASN A 289 -31.25 -1.22 12.36
CA ASN A 289 -31.53 -1.89 13.64
C ASN A 289 -31.90 -0.91 14.77
N GLY A 290 -32.39 0.29 14.46
CA GLY A 290 -32.74 1.30 15.47
C GLY A 290 -31.56 2.10 16.03
N ASP A 291 -30.37 1.99 15.43
CA ASP A 291 -29.22 2.81 15.82
C ASP A 291 -29.41 4.25 15.33
N LEU A 292 -29.61 5.17 16.28
CA LEU A 292 -29.91 6.57 15.98
C LEU A 292 -28.84 7.20 15.07
N GLY A 293 -27.56 6.95 15.35
CA GLY A 293 -26.47 7.53 14.57
C GLY A 293 -26.46 7.05 13.13
N ASN A 294 -26.62 5.74 12.91
CA ASN A 294 -26.73 5.14 11.59
C ASN A 294 -27.97 5.65 10.83
N GLU A 295 -29.13 5.76 11.49
CA GLU A 295 -30.36 6.25 10.83
C GLU A 295 -30.26 7.74 10.43
N ARG A 296 -29.63 8.56 11.27
CA ARG A 296 -29.33 9.95 10.95
C ARG A 296 -28.32 10.06 9.80
N ALA A 297 -27.26 9.25 9.81
CA ALA A 297 -26.29 9.15 8.72
C ALA A 297 -26.96 8.72 7.41
N ASP A 298 -27.81 7.71 7.42
CA ASP A 298 -28.59 7.24 6.26
C ASP A 298 -29.48 8.36 5.70
N THR A 299 -30.08 9.18 6.57
CA THR A 299 -30.89 10.33 6.19
C THR A 299 -30.05 11.40 5.49
N LEU A 300 -28.84 11.68 6.00
CA LEU A 300 -27.90 12.60 5.36
C LEU A 300 -27.38 12.04 4.04
N ALA A 301 -27.16 10.73 3.96
CA ALA A 301 -26.70 10.06 2.75
C ALA A 301 -27.73 10.14 1.62
N LYS A 302 -29.03 10.00 1.96
CA LYS A 302 -30.14 10.25 1.01
C LYS A 302 -30.19 11.70 0.52
N LYS A 303 -29.93 12.68 1.40
CA LYS A 303 -29.82 14.10 1.00
C LYS A 303 -28.63 14.33 0.07
N GLY A 304 -27.50 13.68 0.31
CA GLY A 304 -26.28 13.78 -0.51
C GLY A 304 -26.50 13.29 -1.93
N ALA A 305 -27.20 12.17 -2.09
CA ALA A 305 -27.59 11.61 -3.38
C ALA A 305 -28.70 12.39 -4.13
N GLY A 306 -29.19 13.50 -3.56
CA GLY A 306 -30.06 14.46 -4.24
C GLY A 306 -29.34 15.75 -4.66
N LYS A 307 -28.03 15.89 -4.40
CA LYS A 307 -27.29 17.10 -4.77
C LYS A 307 -26.98 17.10 -6.27
N ASN A 308 -27.17 18.24 -6.92
CA ASN A 308 -26.81 18.39 -8.34
C ASN A 308 -25.30 18.59 -8.57
N MET A 309 -24.57 18.97 -7.52
CA MET A 309 -23.13 19.19 -7.57
C MET A 309 -22.40 18.16 -6.73
N VAL A 310 -21.29 17.69 -7.28
CA VAL A 310 -20.36 16.78 -6.63
C VAL A 310 -19.52 17.58 -5.63
N ASP A 311 -19.37 17.05 -4.42
CA ASP A 311 -18.51 17.66 -3.40
C ASP A 311 -17.04 17.29 -3.68
N ASP A 312 -16.14 18.25 -3.47
CA ASP A 312 -14.70 18.03 -3.59
C ASP A 312 -14.16 17.30 -2.34
N ILE A 313 -13.40 16.23 -2.57
CA ILE A 313 -12.85 15.39 -1.50
C ILE A 313 -11.33 15.44 -1.64
N ASP A 314 -10.66 15.93 -0.59
CA ASP A 314 -9.21 15.99 -0.57
C ASP A 314 -8.61 14.57 -0.45
N LEU A 315 -8.01 14.11 -1.55
CA LEU A 315 -7.30 12.83 -1.64
C LEU A 315 -5.77 13.00 -1.61
N THR A 316 -5.27 14.18 -1.24
CA THR A 316 -3.84 14.50 -1.33
C THR A 316 -3.03 13.69 -0.31
N ILE A 317 -2.01 12.98 -0.79
CA ILE A 317 -1.08 12.20 0.04
C ILE A 317 0.34 12.68 -0.24
N PRO A 318 1.15 13.01 0.78
CA PRO A 318 2.55 13.35 0.58
C PRO A 318 3.33 12.20 -0.08
N PRO A 319 4.25 12.46 -1.03
CA PRO A 319 4.97 11.41 -1.75
C PRO A 319 5.76 10.43 -0.88
N HIS A 320 6.16 10.82 0.33
CA HIS A 320 6.86 9.95 1.27
C HIS A 320 5.95 8.96 2.02
N PHE A 321 4.62 9.17 1.97
CA PHE A 321 3.60 8.25 2.47
C PHE A 321 2.95 7.43 1.34
N ASP A 322 2.92 7.95 0.12
CA ASP A 322 2.41 7.22 -1.05
C ASP A 322 3.47 6.25 -1.59
N LEU A 323 3.62 5.10 -0.93
CA LEU A 323 4.40 3.99 -1.47
C LEU A 323 3.72 3.47 -2.74
N GLN A 324 4.44 3.60 -3.87
CA GLN A 324 4.01 3.04 -5.15
C GLN A 324 4.80 1.77 -5.45
N GLY A 325 4.17 0.77 -6.05
CA GLY A 325 4.81 -0.50 -6.37
C GLY A 325 4.43 -1.63 -5.43
N ALA A 326 4.71 -2.86 -5.86
CA ALA A 326 4.28 -4.07 -5.17
C ALA A 326 5.46 -4.80 -4.55
N LYS A 327 5.28 -5.27 -3.32
CA LYS A 327 6.22 -6.10 -2.59
C LYS A 327 6.41 -7.44 -3.30
N LEU A 328 7.66 -7.80 -3.60
CA LEU A 328 7.96 -8.99 -4.42
C LEU A 328 7.44 -10.29 -3.82
N VAL A 329 7.57 -10.44 -2.50
CA VAL A 329 7.22 -11.67 -1.79
C VAL A 329 5.72 -11.95 -1.82
N THR A 330 4.89 -10.91 -1.86
CA THR A 330 3.42 -11.03 -1.85
C THR A 330 2.83 -11.06 -3.27
N LEU A 331 3.64 -10.74 -4.29
CA LEU A 331 3.18 -10.58 -5.65
C LEU A 331 3.01 -11.94 -6.34
N SER A 332 1.76 -12.38 -6.51
CA SER A 332 1.46 -13.52 -7.38
C SER A 332 1.61 -13.15 -8.87
N GLN A 333 1.87 -14.13 -9.73
CA GLN A 333 1.90 -13.92 -11.18
C GLN A 333 0.58 -13.32 -11.70
N ALA A 334 -0.57 -13.76 -11.16
CA ALA A 334 -1.88 -13.25 -11.55
C ALA A 334 -2.05 -11.77 -11.17
N THR A 335 -1.60 -11.37 -9.97
CA THR A 335 -1.62 -9.99 -9.50
C THR A 335 -0.67 -9.12 -10.34
N ALA A 336 0.56 -9.58 -10.58
CA ALA A 336 1.55 -8.89 -11.42
C ALA A 336 1.02 -8.65 -12.84
N TYR A 337 0.50 -9.71 -13.48
CA TYR A 337 -0.05 -9.63 -14.84
C TYR A 337 -1.19 -8.61 -14.92
N ARG A 338 -2.04 -8.56 -13.89
CA ARG A 338 -3.15 -7.62 -13.87
C ARG A 338 -2.70 -6.19 -13.60
N GLY A 339 -1.70 -5.98 -12.73
CA GLY A 339 -1.04 -4.67 -12.57
C GLY A 339 -0.49 -4.15 -13.89
N ILE A 340 0.22 -4.99 -14.65
CA ILE A 340 0.73 -4.66 -15.99
C ILE A 340 -0.42 -4.33 -16.95
N ARG A 341 -1.51 -5.11 -16.92
CA ARG A 341 -2.67 -4.86 -17.77
C ARG A 341 -3.32 -3.51 -17.46
N ASN A 342 -3.51 -3.18 -16.18
CA ASN A 342 -4.11 -1.92 -15.75
C ASN A 342 -3.25 -0.71 -16.18
N LEU A 343 -1.91 -0.84 -16.12
CA LEU A 343 -1.00 0.20 -16.62
C LEU A 343 -1.13 0.38 -18.13
N LYS A 344 -1.05 -0.71 -18.89
CA LYS A 344 -1.20 -0.67 -20.35
C LYS A 344 -2.57 -0.14 -20.77
N GLU A 345 -3.63 -0.49 -20.07
CA GLU A 345 -5.00 -0.03 -20.36
C GLU A 345 -5.12 1.49 -20.29
N LYS A 346 -4.37 2.17 -19.40
CA LYS A 346 -4.32 3.64 -19.35
C LYS A 346 -3.68 4.26 -20.59
N GLU A 347 -2.74 3.56 -21.23
CA GLU A 347 -2.05 4.01 -22.44
C GLU A 347 -2.83 3.68 -23.73
N LEU A 348 -3.77 2.73 -23.66
CA LEU A 348 -4.54 2.29 -24.81
C LEU A 348 -5.60 3.33 -25.21
N LYS A 349 -5.47 3.87 -26.42
CA LYS A 349 -6.52 4.69 -27.04
C LYS A 349 -7.69 3.81 -27.44
N GLN A 350 -8.91 4.23 -27.09
CA GLN A 350 -10.11 3.54 -27.54
C GLN A 350 -10.19 3.56 -29.07
N ARG A 351 -10.35 2.38 -29.70
CA ARG A 351 -10.47 2.27 -31.15
C ARG A 351 -11.74 2.97 -31.64
N THR A 352 -11.62 3.87 -32.60
CA THR A 352 -12.73 4.67 -33.13
C THR A 352 -13.87 3.79 -33.64
N GLY A 353 -13.56 2.75 -34.43
CA GLY A 353 -14.58 1.82 -34.93
C GLY A 353 -15.34 1.09 -33.83
N THR A 354 -14.67 0.73 -32.72
CA THR A 354 -15.31 0.11 -31.56
C THR A 354 -16.23 1.08 -30.83
N LYS A 355 -15.81 2.34 -30.69
CA LYS A 355 -16.65 3.39 -30.08
C LYS A 355 -17.91 3.61 -30.91
N THR A 356 -17.78 3.76 -32.23
CA THR A 356 -18.91 3.95 -33.14
C THR A 356 -19.91 2.80 -33.05
N HIS A 357 -19.45 1.55 -33.11
CA HIS A 357 -20.34 0.40 -33.04
C HIS A 357 -21.03 0.27 -31.67
N LEU A 358 -20.33 0.58 -30.57
CA LEU A 358 -20.97 0.65 -29.25
C LEU A 358 -22.06 1.72 -29.19
N ASP A 359 -21.82 2.90 -29.77
CA ASP A 359 -22.82 3.98 -29.80
C ASP A 359 -24.03 3.60 -30.66
N ILE A 360 -23.82 2.95 -31.82
CA ILE A 360 -24.90 2.38 -32.65
C ILE A 360 -25.70 1.35 -31.86
N THR A 361 -25.02 0.37 -31.23
CA THR A 361 -25.69 -0.68 -30.43
C THR A 361 -26.48 -0.07 -29.27
N ARG A 362 -25.96 0.95 -28.60
CA ARG A 362 -26.67 1.66 -27.53
C ARG A 362 -27.92 2.38 -28.02
N GLY A 363 -27.84 3.01 -29.20
CA GLY A 363 -29.00 3.62 -29.85
C GLY A 363 -30.09 2.59 -30.12
N ALA A 364 -29.72 1.48 -30.77
CA ALA A 364 -30.65 0.39 -31.09
C ALA A 364 -31.27 -0.26 -29.83
N LEU A 365 -30.47 -0.49 -28.77
CA LEU A 365 -30.98 -1.03 -27.51
C LEU A 365 -31.98 -0.07 -26.86
N LYS A 366 -31.70 1.23 -26.86
CA LYS A 366 -32.62 2.22 -26.31
C LYS A 366 -33.94 2.27 -27.08
N GLU A 367 -33.91 2.13 -28.39
CA GLU A 367 -35.13 2.06 -29.21
C GLU A 367 -35.96 0.81 -28.88
N LEU A 368 -35.30 -0.32 -28.63
CA LEU A 368 -35.98 -1.60 -28.33
C LEU A 368 -36.49 -1.69 -26.89
N THR A 369 -35.72 -1.24 -25.90
CA THR A 369 -36.02 -1.43 -24.47
C THR A 369 -36.53 -0.17 -23.79
N GLY A 370 -36.40 0.99 -24.43
CA GLY A 370 -36.63 2.30 -23.81
C GLY A 370 -35.53 2.74 -22.83
N VAL A 371 -34.53 1.89 -22.55
CA VAL A 371 -33.49 2.14 -21.54
C VAL A 371 -32.15 2.41 -22.20
N GLN A 372 -31.48 3.48 -21.77
CA GLN A 372 -30.13 3.81 -22.24
C GLN A 372 -29.10 2.95 -21.50
N GLU A 373 -28.63 1.89 -22.15
CA GLU A 373 -27.60 1.01 -21.58
C GLU A 373 -26.21 1.65 -21.50
N MET A 374 -25.36 1.08 -20.63
CA MET A 374 -23.94 1.44 -20.50
C MET A 374 -23.04 0.55 -21.39
N ASN A 375 -21.87 1.06 -21.79
CA ASN A 375 -20.91 0.28 -22.59
C ASN A 375 -20.48 -1.00 -21.87
N GLU A 376 -20.28 -0.89 -20.56
CA GLU A 376 -19.84 -1.96 -19.67
C GLU A 376 -20.89 -3.06 -19.58
N ALA A 377 -22.17 -2.68 -19.51
CA ALA A 377 -23.30 -3.62 -19.49
C ALA A 377 -23.35 -4.44 -20.79
N ILE A 378 -23.15 -3.81 -21.95
CA ILE A 378 -23.08 -4.49 -23.24
C ILE A 378 -21.92 -5.52 -23.25
N TRP A 379 -20.72 -5.12 -22.82
CA TRP A 379 -19.58 -6.03 -22.78
C TRP A 379 -19.76 -7.20 -21.81
N CYS A 380 -20.38 -6.96 -20.65
CA CYS A 380 -20.71 -8.00 -19.69
C CYS A 380 -21.78 -8.95 -20.23
N GLY A 381 -22.83 -8.41 -20.86
CA GLY A 381 -23.92 -9.19 -21.47
C GLY A 381 -23.43 -10.18 -22.52
N ILE A 382 -22.45 -9.79 -23.35
CA ILE A 382 -21.84 -10.67 -24.36
C ILE A 382 -21.12 -11.86 -23.71
N ARG A 383 -20.69 -11.74 -22.46
CA ARG A 383 -20.02 -12.83 -21.74
C ARG A 383 -20.99 -13.78 -21.04
N ASN A 384 -22.30 -13.51 -21.06
CA ASN A 384 -23.30 -14.34 -20.40
C ASN A 384 -23.23 -15.80 -20.91
N ASN A 385 -23.36 -16.74 -19.97
CA ASN A 385 -23.29 -18.17 -20.23
C ASN A 385 -24.39 -18.70 -21.14
N ASP A 386 -25.52 -17.98 -21.23
CA ASP A 386 -26.65 -18.32 -22.10
C ASP A 386 -26.33 -18.18 -23.60
N LEU A 387 -25.29 -17.41 -23.97
CA LEU A 387 -24.85 -17.28 -25.36
C LEU A 387 -23.83 -18.38 -25.71
N SER A 388 -23.96 -19.02 -26.87
CA SER A 388 -22.92 -19.95 -27.33
C SER A 388 -21.60 -19.24 -27.60
N LEU A 389 -20.46 -19.93 -27.46
CA LEU A 389 -19.14 -19.34 -27.66
C LEU A 389 -19.00 -18.66 -29.04
N ASN A 390 -19.56 -19.26 -30.08
CA ASN A 390 -19.54 -18.73 -31.45
C ASN A 390 -20.31 -17.40 -31.54
N VAL A 391 -21.47 -17.31 -30.90
CA VAL A 391 -22.26 -16.07 -30.85
C VAL A 391 -21.50 -14.99 -30.07
N ARG A 392 -20.90 -15.32 -28.91
CA ARG A 392 -20.09 -14.36 -28.14
C ARG A 392 -18.94 -13.80 -28.97
N GLN A 393 -18.24 -14.67 -29.70
CA GLN A 393 -17.13 -14.28 -30.57
C GLN A 393 -17.59 -13.41 -31.73
N PHE A 394 -18.72 -13.75 -32.37
CA PHE A 394 -19.29 -12.96 -33.45
C PHE A 394 -19.64 -11.54 -32.97
N ILE A 395 -20.40 -11.42 -31.87
CA ILE A 395 -20.79 -10.10 -31.34
C ILE A 395 -19.56 -9.29 -30.91
N TYR A 396 -18.60 -9.91 -30.24
CA TYR A 396 -17.34 -9.26 -29.87
C TYR A 396 -16.60 -8.69 -31.09
N LYS A 397 -16.46 -9.49 -32.16
CA LYS A 397 -15.80 -9.09 -33.39
C LYS A 397 -16.58 -8.02 -34.17
N ALA A 398 -17.90 -8.10 -34.18
CA ALA A 398 -18.78 -7.10 -34.78
C ALA A 398 -18.64 -5.75 -34.06
N LEU A 399 -18.71 -5.74 -32.73
CA LEU A 399 -18.50 -4.51 -31.95
C LEU A 399 -17.11 -3.92 -32.11
N HIS A 400 -16.09 -4.75 -32.35
CA HIS A 400 -14.75 -4.26 -32.65
C HIS A 400 -14.55 -3.77 -34.09
N ASN A 401 -15.61 -3.76 -34.93
CA ASN A 401 -15.55 -3.46 -36.35
C ASN A 401 -14.55 -4.36 -37.12
N THR A 402 -14.42 -5.62 -36.68
CA THR A 402 -13.54 -6.62 -37.32
C THR A 402 -14.31 -7.60 -38.19
N HIS A 403 -15.63 -7.63 -38.07
CA HIS A 403 -16.52 -8.37 -38.96
C HIS A 403 -17.34 -7.37 -39.76
N ARG A 404 -17.54 -7.71 -41.03
CA ARG A 404 -18.39 -6.95 -41.95
C ARG A 404 -19.84 -7.17 -41.56
N VAL A 405 -20.49 -6.14 -41.05
CA VAL A 405 -21.91 -6.13 -40.62
C VAL A 405 -22.54 -4.78 -41.02
N GLY A 406 -23.88 -4.74 -41.11
CA GLY A 406 -24.64 -3.52 -41.38
C GLY A 406 -24.30 -2.87 -42.72
N GLN A 407 -24.03 -1.56 -42.70
CA GLN A 407 -23.79 -0.71 -43.88
C GLN A 407 -22.71 -1.21 -44.84
N TYR A 408 -21.78 -2.06 -44.37
CA TYR A 408 -20.82 -2.70 -45.25
C TYR A 408 -21.50 -3.47 -46.39
N TRP A 409 -22.64 -4.11 -46.11
CA TRP A 409 -23.38 -4.93 -47.08
C TRP A 409 -24.38 -4.13 -47.92
N GLU A 410 -24.69 -2.88 -47.55
CA GLU A 410 -25.61 -2.02 -48.32
C GLU A 410 -25.07 -1.63 -49.70
N ASN A 411 -23.74 -1.69 -49.87
CA ASN A 411 -23.05 -1.35 -51.11
C ASN A 411 -22.63 -2.57 -51.95
N ILE A 412 -23.13 -3.77 -51.60
CA ILE A 412 -22.86 -4.99 -52.34
C ILE A 412 -24.14 -5.35 -53.12
N PRO A 413 -24.08 -5.41 -54.46
CA PRO A 413 -25.25 -5.57 -55.32
C PRO A 413 -25.98 -6.90 -55.16
#